data_AF-A0A7C6RRB1-F1
#
_entry.id   AF-A0A7C6RRB1-F1
#
_cell.length_a   1.000
_cell.length_b   1.000
_cell.length_c   1.000
_cell.angle_alpha   90.00
_cell.angle_beta   90.00
_cell.angle_gamma   90.00
#
_symmetry.space_group_name_H-M   'P 1'
#
loop_
_entity.id
_entity.type
_entity.pdbx_description
1 polymer ?
#
loop_
_entity_poly.entity_id
_entity_poly.type
_entity_poly.pdbx_seq_one_letter_code
_entity_poly.pdbx_strand_id
1 'polypeptide(L)'
;VMNELNIVTVDDLYKSLKEQNMDLTLQSRKIKDIENKINQLAKRGKDLQTYKNYYKLYQNYQNSTDKDEFYKVNIDKIILFEAAKNALADSFNLSELGDIPRIKNELQILKNEKDIEVESFRKQKNKISELNLLRINLETYMEWKEPVVEKKREH
;
A
#
# COMPACT_ATOMS: atom_id res chain seq x y z
N VAL A 1 24.87 8.90 -8.01
CA VAL A 1 24.74 8.30 -6.66
C VAL A 1 25.80 8.76 -5.66
N MET A 2 27.09 8.44 -5.81
CA MET A 2 28.13 8.79 -4.80
C MET A 2 28.30 10.30 -4.58
N ASN A 3 28.45 11.08 -5.66
CA ASN A 3 28.55 12.54 -5.59
C ASN A 3 27.26 13.20 -5.08
N GLU A 4 26.09 12.63 -5.41
CA GLU A 4 24.77 13.13 -4.95
C GLU A 4 24.54 12.87 -3.45
N LEU A 5 25.21 11.86 -2.90
CA LEU A 5 25.14 11.49 -1.48
C LEU A 5 26.35 11.98 -0.68
N ASN A 6 27.25 12.75 -1.30
CA ASN A 6 28.49 13.25 -0.70
C ASN A 6 29.31 12.15 0.01
N ILE A 7 29.39 10.96 -0.60
CA ILE A 7 30.13 9.83 -0.05
C ILE A 7 31.60 9.99 -0.43
N VAL A 8 32.44 10.32 0.55
CA VAL A 8 33.89 10.54 0.35
C VAL A 8 34.71 9.45 1.04
N THR A 9 34.20 8.87 2.12
CA THR A 9 34.84 7.80 2.89
C THR A 9 34.02 6.51 2.91
N VAL A 10 34.65 5.41 3.34
CA VAL A 10 33.96 4.14 3.55
C VAL A 10 32.91 4.25 4.65
N ASP A 11 33.18 5.02 5.71
CA ASP A 11 32.20 5.27 6.77
C ASP A 11 30.98 6.04 6.26
N ASP A 12 31.18 7.00 5.34
CA ASP A 12 30.07 7.71 4.68
C ASP A 12 29.20 6.75 3.86
N LEU A 13 29.80 5.75 3.21
CA LEU A 13 29.06 4.72 2.45
C LEU A 13 28.18 3.88 3.38
N TYR A 14 28.73 3.40 4.49
CA TYR A 14 27.97 2.62 5.48
C TYR A 14 26.85 3.44 6.13
N LYS A 15 27.14 4.70 6.50
CA LYS A 15 26.15 5.61 7.06
C LYS A 15 25.02 5.87 6.06
N SER A 16 25.37 6.18 4.81
CA SER A 16 24.38 6.41 3.75
C SER A 16 23.54 5.16 3.50
N LEU A 17 24.14 3.97 3.40
CA LEU A 17 23.40 2.71 3.28
C LEU A 17 22.39 2.52 4.42
N LYS A 18 22.78 2.80 5.67
CA LYS A 18 21.89 2.70 6.82
C LYS A 18 20.70 3.66 6.72
N GLU A 19 20.96 4.93 6.41
CA GLU A 19 19.93 5.96 6.25
C GLU A 19 18.96 5.62 5.11
N GLN A 20 19.49 5.27 3.93
CA GLN A 20 18.68 4.94 2.76
C GLN A 20 17.80 3.70 3.02
N ASN A 21 18.28 2.68 3.76
CA ASN A 21 17.49 1.51 4.14
C ASN A 21 16.38 1.85 5.16
N MET A 22 16.64 2.79 6.07
CA MET A 22 15.63 3.30 7.00
C MET A 22 14.53 4.04 6.22
N ASP A 23 14.91 4.92 5.29
CA ASP A 23 13.97 5.61 4.41
C ASP A 23 13.13 4.65 3.57
N LEU A 24 13.76 3.62 2.99
CA LEU A 24 13.07 2.58 2.23
C LEU A 24 12.02 1.84 3.09
N THR A 25 12.34 1.60 4.36
CA THR A 25 11.40 0.99 5.32
C THR A 25 10.21 1.91 5.61
N LEU A 26 10.45 3.21 5.76
CA LEU A 26 9.39 4.21 5.97
C LEU A 26 8.49 4.34 4.74
N GLN A 27 9.06 4.38 3.54
CA GLN A 27 8.31 4.38 2.28
C GLN A 27 7.43 3.13 2.15
N SER A 28 7.97 1.94 2.49
CA SER A 28 7.18 0.70 2.48
C SER A 28 5.97 0.77 3.42
N ARG A 29 6.13 1.37 4.61
CA ARG A 29 5.00 1.59 5.54
C ARG A 29 3.97 2.55 4.96
N LYS A 30 4.41 3.66 4.36
CA LYS A 30 3.52 4.63 3.70
C LYS A 30 2.69 3.98 2.59
N ILE A 31 3.31 3.13 1.75
CA ILE A 31 2.59 2.38 0.71
C ILE A 31 1.50 1.50 1.35
N LYS A 32 1.83 0.75 2.41
CA LYS A 32 0.86 -0.08 3.14
C LYS A 32 -0.29 0.73 3.73
N ASP A 33 0.00 1.92 4.26
CA ASP A 33 -1.02 2.81 4.81
C ASP A 33 -1.98 3.30 3.71
N ILE A 34 -1.46 3.65 2.53
CA ILE A 34 -2.27 4.02 1.37
C ILE A 34 -3.13 2.82 0.93
N GLU A 35 -2.56 1.60 0.87
CA GLU A 35 -3.30 0.38 0.54
C GLU A 35 -4.43 0.10 1.53
N ASN A 36 -4.17 0.28 2.82
CA ASN A 36 -5.19 0.13 3.86
C ASN A 36 -6.33 1.15 3.68
N LYS A 37 -6.01 2.42 3.41
CA LYS A 37 -7.00 3.46 3.11
C LYS A 37 -7.84 3.12 1.87
N ILE A 38 -7.20 2.66 0.79
CA ILE A 38 -7.90 2.21 -0.43
C ILE A 38 -8.88 1.07 -0.09
N ASN A 39 -8.45 0.07 0.67
CA ASN A 39 -9.30 -1.07 1.02
C ASN A 39 -10.50 -0.65 1.89
N GLN A 40 -10.27 0.19 2.90
CA GLN A 40 -11.32 0.71 3.77
C GLN A 40 -12.34 1.54 2.97
N LEU A 41 -11.86 2.44 2.11
CA LEU A 41 -12.70 3.31 1.30
C LEU A 41 -13.48 2.51 0.24
N ALA A 42 -12.87 1.51 -0.38
CA ALA A 42 -13.52 0.61 -1.34
C ALA A 42 -14.63 -0.21 -0.67
N LYS A 43 -14.38 -0.73 0.54
CA LYS A 43 -15.40 -1.43 1.34
C LYS A 43 -16.58 -0.50 1.65
N ARG A 44 -16.29 0.70 2.17
CA ARG A 44 -17.32 1.72 2.45
C ARG A 44 -18.14 2.07 1.21
N GLY A 45 -17.49 2.20 0.05
CA GLY A 45 -18.15 2.44 -1.23
C GLY A 45 -19.10 1.31 -1.65
N LYS A 46 -18.70 0.06 -1.43
CA LYS A 46 -19.55 -1.11 -1.69
C LYS A 46 -20.75 -1.16 -0.75
N ASP A 47 -20.55 -0.92 0.54
CA ASP A 47 -21.62 -0.90 1.53
C ASP A 47 -22.62 0.24 1.22
N LEU A 48 -22.13 1.43 0.84
CA LEU A 48 -22.97 2.54 0.39
C LEU A 48 -23.79 2.20 -0.86
N GLN A 49 -23.18 1.54 -1.85
CA GLN A 49 -23.87 1.12 -3.07
C GLN A 49 -24.98 0.11 -2.74
N THR A 50 -24.69 -0.89 -1.91
CA THR A 50 -25.69 -1.87 -1.46
C THR A 50 -26.83 -1.20 -0.70
N TYR A 51 -26.50 -0.29 0.22
CA TYR A 51 -27.50 0.49 0.97
C TYR A 51 -28.43 1.25 0.01
N LYS A 52 -27.88 2.03 -0.92
CA LYS A 52 -28.67 2.81 -1.89
C LYS A 52 -29.52 1.91 -2.80
N ASN A 53 -28.96 0.81 -3.29
CA ASN A 53 -29.66 -0.11 -4.20
C ASN A 53 -30.90 -0.76 -3.58
N TYR A 54 -30.82 -1.16 -2.30
CA TYR A 54 -31.88 -1.88 -1.63
C TYR A 54 -32.72 -1.03 -0.67
N TYR A 55 -32.41 0.26 -0.51
CA TYR A 55 -33.15 1.15 0.38
C TYR A 55 -34.66 1.14 0.12
N LYS A 56 -35.07 1.28 -1.14
CA LYS A 56 -36.50 1.31 -1.48
C LYS A 56 -37.18 -0.04 -1.24
N LEU A 57 -36.50 -1.14 -1.54
CA LEU A 57 -36.99 -2.49 -1.26
C LEU A 57 -37.17 -2.72 0.23
N TYR A 58 -36.20 -2.31 1.05
CA TYR A 58 -36.26 -2.43 2.49
C TYR A 58 -37.38 -1.56 3.08
N GLN A 59 -37.61 -0.34 2.54
CA GLN A 59 -38.77 0.47 2.93
C GLN A 59 -40.10 -0.23 2.62
N ASN A 60 -40.21 -0.89 1.45
CA ASN A 60 -41.41 -1.65 1.10
C ASN A 60 -41.60 -2.86 2.04
N TYR A 61 -40.53 -3.56 2.40
CA TYR A 61 -40.56 -4.62 3.41
C TYR A 61 -41.09 -4.10 4.76
N GLN A 62 -40.57 -2.96 5.23
CA GLN A 62 -40.99 -2.37 6.52
C GLN A 62 -42.47 -1.98 6.55
N ASN A 63 -43.02 -1.58 5.40
CA ASN A 63 -44.41 -1.17 5.23
C ASN A 63 -45.34 -2.28 4.73
N SER A 64 -44.82 -3.49 4.45
CA SER A 64 -45.63 -4.60 3.95
C SER A 64 -46.62 -5.08 5.02
N THR A 65 -47.85 -5.34 4.60
CA THR A 65 -48.88 -5.98 5.45
C THR A 65 -48.57 -7.46 5.67
N ASP A 66 -47.96 -8.12 4.67
CA ASP A 66 -47.47 -9.50 4.77
C ASP A 66 -45.94 -9.48 4.76
N LYS A 67 -45.32 -9.32 5.94
CA LYS A 67 -43.87 -9.21 6.08
C LYS A 67 -43.17 -10.55 5.87
N ASP A 68 -43.78 -11.65 6.29
CA ASP A 68 -43.16 -12.97 6.23
C ASP A 68 -43.02 -13.43 4.78
N GLU A 69 -44.07 -13.25 3.96
CA GLU A 69 -44.00 -13.59 2.54
C GLU A 69 -43.06 -12.65 1.78
N PHE A 70 -43.10 -11.35 2.07
CA PHE A 70 -42.16 -10.39 1.48
C PHE A 70 -40.71 -10.74 1.81
N TYR A 71 -40.45 -11.11 3.06
CA TYR A 71 -39.12 -11.51 3.52
C TYR A 71 -38.63 -12.76 2.81
N LYS A 72 -39.44 -13.82 2.72
CA LYS A 72 -39.06 -15.06 2.01
C LYS A 72 -38.62 -14.82 0.57
N VAL A 73 -39.34 -13.96 -0.15
CA VAL A 73 -39.04 -13.63 -1.56
C VAL A 73 -37.79 -12.76 -1.71
N ASN A 74 -37.45 -11.94 -0.69
CA ASN A 74 -36.40 -10.92 -0.78
C ASN A 74 -35.29 -11.05 0.27
N ILE A 75 -35.17 -12.21 0.90
CA ILE A 75 -34.30 -12.45 2.05
C ILE A 75 -32.85 -12.07 1.78
N ASP A 76 -32.36 -12.40 0.58
CA ASP A 76 -31.01 -12.07 0.10
C ASP A 76 -30.75 -10.56 0.14
N LYS A 77 -31.68 -9.77 -0.40
CA LYS A 77 -31.55 -8.31 -0.52
C LYS A 77 -31.73 -7.62 0.82
N ILE A 78 -32.63 -8.13 1.66
CA ILE A 78 -32.88 -7.59 3.00
C ILE A 78 -31.64 -7.81 3.88
N ILE A 79 -31.07 -9.01 3.90
CA ILE A 79 -29.84 -9.30 4.65
C ILE A 79 -28.67 -8.44 4.17
N LEU A 80 -28.49 -8.31 2.85
CA LEU A 80 -27.43 -7.47 2.27
C LEU A 80 -27.60 -5.99 2.66
N PHE A 81 -28.84 -5.48 2.63
CA PHE A 81 -29.15 -4.12 3.07
C PHE A 81 -28.83 -3.92 4.55
N GLU A 82 -29.26 -4.84 5.41
CA GLU A 82 -29.03 -4.75 6.86
C GLU A 82 -27.53 -4.80 7.19
N ALA A 83 -26.79 -5.71 6.55
CA ALA A 83 -25.34 -5.79 6.70
C ALA A 83 -24.65 -4.47 6.27
N ALA A 84 -25.04 -3.90 5.13
CA ALA A 84 -24.53 -2.62 4.67
C ALA A 84 -24.92 -1.47 5.60
N LYS A 85 -26.17 -1.44 6.07
CA LYS A 85 -26.67 -0.43 7.02
C LYS A 85 -25.85 -0.46 8.31
N ASN A 86 -25.58 -1.64 8.86
CA ASN A 86 -24.82 -1.80 10.09
C ASN A 86 -23.35 -1.39 9.89
N ALA A 87 -22.71 -1.83 8.80
CA ALA A 87 -21.33 -1.44 8.49
C ALA A 87 -21.17 0.09 8.31
N LEU A 88 -22.19 0.76 7.78
CA LEU A 88 -22.19 2.22 7.64
C LEU A 88 -22.53 2.94 8.96
N ALA A 89 -23.40 2.36 9.81
CA ALA A 89 -23.73 2.90 11.12
C ALA A 89 -22.52 2.89 12.06
N ASP A 90 -21.70 1.82 12.00
CA ASP A 90 -20.44 1.72 12.74
C ASP A 90 -19.43 2.83 12.33
N SER A 91 -19.60 3.43 11.15
CA SER A 91 -18.76 4.52 10.63
C SER A 91 -19.30 5.94 10.87
N PHE A 92 -20.42 6.09 11.60
CA PHE A 92 -21.09 7.31 12.07
C PHE A 92 -21.04 8.58 11.20
N ASN A 93 -21.97 8.65 10.23
CA ASN A 93 -22.91 9.74 9.97
C ASN A 93 -23.60 9.37 8.64
N LEU A 94 -24.83 8.83 8.69
CA LEU A 94 -25.60 8.52 7.47
C LEU A 94 -25.84 9.78 6.60
N SER A 95 -25.87 10.96 7.24
CA SER A 95 -25.91 12.29 6.62
C SER A 95 -24.61 12.67 5.90
N GLU A 96 -23.47 12.07 6.27
CA GLU A 96 -22.16 12.23 5.62
C GLU A 96 -21.81 11.04 4.72
N LEU A 97 -22.80 10.24 4.29
CA LEU A 97 -22.57 9.26 3.24
C LEU A 97 -22.15 10.02 1.97
N GLY A 98 -20.84 10.18 1.83
CA GLY A 98 -20.21 10.83 0.70
C GLY A 98 -20.77 10.20 -0.57
N ASP A 99 -21.08 11.04 -1.56
CA ASP A 99 -21.70 10.52 -2.76
C ASP A 99 -20.79 9.46 -3.43
N ILE A 100 -21.37 8.45 -4.07
CA ILE A 100 -20.63 7.37 -4.75
C ILE A 100 -19.55 7.94 -5.70
N PRO A 101 -19.81 9.01 -6.48
CA PRO A 101 -18.79 9.69 -7.28
C PRO A 101 -17.63 10.27 -6.45
N ARG A 102 -17.89 10.81 -5.25
CA ARG A 102 -16.84 11.31 -4.35
C ARG A 102 -15.91 10.18 -3.90
N ILE A 103 -16.48 9.05 -3.45
CA ILE A 103 -15.71 7.86 -3.05
C ILE A 103 -14.88 7.33 -4.23
N LYS A 104 -15.47 7.28 -5.44
CA LYS A 104 -14.74 6.86 -6.65
C LYS A 104 -13.58 7.79 -6.98
N ASN A 105 -13.78 9.11 -6.88
CA ASN A 105 -12.73 10.09 -7.11
C ASN A 105 -11.59 9.94 -6.09
N GLU A 106 -11.91 9.85 -4.81
CA GLU A 106 -10.92 9.69 -3.75
C GLU A 106 -10.14 8.37 -3.87
N LEU A 107 -10.79 7.27 -4.27
CA LEU A 107 -10.11 6.02 -4.63
C LEU A 107 -9.13 6.21 -5.80
N GLN A 108 -9.49 7.00 -6.82
CA GLN A 108 -8.61 7.26 -7.94
C GLN A 108 -7.39 8.08 -7.51
N ILE A 109 -7.59 9.09 -6.67
CA ILE A 109 -6.49 9.91 -6.11
C ILE A 109 -5.53 9.02 -5.30
N LEU A 110 -6.04 8.19 -4.39
CA LEU A 110 -5.21 7.30 -3.57
C LEU A 110 -4.46 6.26 -4.41
N LYS A 111 -5.08 5.73 -5.48
CA LYS A 111 -4.38 4.83 -6.41
C LYS A 111 -3.23 5.53 -7.12
N ASN A 112 -3.46 6.75 -7.62
CA ASN A 112 -2.41 7.54 -8.25
C ASN A 112 -1.27 7.86 -7.26
N GLU A 113 -1.60 8.24 -6.02
CA GLU A 113 -0.61 8.48 -4.96
C GLU A 113 0.22 7.22 -4.67
N LYS A 114 -0.43 6.06 -4.59
CA LYS A 114 0.24 4.77 -4.39
C LYS A 114 1.21 4.48 -5.53
N ASP A 115 0.79 4.68 -6.78
CA ASP A 115 1.63 4.40 -7.95
C ASP A 115 2.88 5.29 -7.97
N ILE A 116 2.73 6.57 -7.61
CA ILE A 116 3.86 7.50 -7.44
C ILE A 116 4.81 7.01 -6.34
N GLU A 117 4.29 6.61 -5.18
CA GLU A 117 5.10 6.16 -4.05
C GLU A 117 5.83 4.84 -4.37
N VAL A 118 5.16 3.91 -5.08
CA VAL A 118 5.76 2.65 -5.53
C VAL A 118 6.89 2.89 -6.53
N GLU A 119 6.72 3.83 -7.46
CA GLU A 119 7.79 4.22 -8.39
C GLU A 119 8.99 4.86 -7.66
N SER A 120 8.72 5.74 -6.69
CA SER A 120 9.77 6.29 -5.82
C SER A 120 10.52 5.20 -5.05
N PHE A 121 9.80 4.27 -4.44
CA PHE A 121 10.35 3.13 -3.72
C PHE A 121 11.25 2.25 -4.60
N ARG A 122 10.83 1.99 -5.85
CA ARG A 122 11.64 1.23 -6.82
C ARG A 122 12.96 1.92 -7.13
N LYS A 123 12.94 3.23 -7.37
CA LYS A 123 14.15 4.03 -7.62
C LYS A 123 15.09 4.00 -6.41
N GLN A 124 14.53 4.18 -5.21
CA GLN A 124 15.29 4.14 -3.96
C GLN A 124 15.94 2.77 -3.73
N LYS A 125 15.19 1.68 -3.98
CA LYS A 125 15.70 0.31 -3.88
C LYS A 125 16.86 0.06 -4.84
N ASN A 126 16.78 0.55 -6.08
CA ASN A 126 17.87 0.42 -7.05
C ASN A 126 19.12 1.17 -6.59
N LYS A 127 18.96 2.40 -6.08
CA LYS A 127 20.07 3.18 -5.51
C LYS A 127 20.77 2.46 -4.36
N ILE A 128 20.00 1.84 -3.45
CA ILE A 128 20.55 1.02 -2.37
C ILE A 128 21.30 -0.20 -2.92
N SER A 129 20.79 -0.83 -3.99
CA SER A 129 21.49 -1.94 -4.65
C SER A 129 22.84 -1.51 -5.22
N GLU A 130 22.92 -0.35 -5.87
CA GLU A 130 24.17 0.20 -6.40
C GLU A 130 25.19 0.49 -5.28
N LEU A 131 24.74 1.08 -4.17
CA LEU A 131 25.59 1.32 -3.00
C LEU A 131 26.09 0.02 -2.37
N ASN A 132 25.26 -1.02 -2.30
CA ASN A 132 25.68 -2.33 -1.80
C ASN A 132 26.70 -3.01 -2.72
N LEU A 133 26.54 -2.89 -4.04
CA LEU A 133 27.55 -3.39 -5.00
C LEU A 133 28.89 -2.67 -4.81
N LEU A 134 28.88 -1.35 -4.62
CA LEU A 134 30.09 -0.61 -4.33
C LEU A 134 30.73 -1.05 -3.01
N ARG A 135 29.94 -1.25 -1.96
CA ARG A 135 30.43 -1.76 -0.67
C ARG A 135 31.15 -3.09 -0.86
N ILE A 136 30.52 -4.05 -1.54
CA ILE A 136 31.10 -5.38 -1.80
C ILE A 136 32.41 -5.26 -2.60
N ASN A 137 32.45 -4.40 -3.62
CA ASN A 137 33.67 -4.19 -4.41
C ASN A 137 34.81 -3.61 -3.56
N LEU A 138 34.51 -2.67 -2.67
CA LEU A 138 35.49 -2.09 -1.75
C LEU A 138 35.98 -3.11 -0.71
N GLU A 139 35.07 -3.87 -0.11
CA GLU A 139 35.40 -4.97 0.82
C GLU A 139 36.33 -5.98 0.12
N THR A 140 36.00 -6.39 -1.11
CA THR A 140 36.82 -7.32 -1.91
C THR A 140 38.20 -6.76 -2.20
N TYR A 141 38.30 -5.47 -2.55
CA TYR A 141 39.60 -4.82 -2.79
C TYR A 141 40.45 -4.71 -1.52
N MET A 142 39.84 -4.44 -0.37
CA MET A 142 40.53 -4.39 0.92
C MET A 142 40.99 -5.77 1.40
N GLU A 143 40.24 -6.82 1.08
CA GLU A 143 40.59 -8.21 1.39
C GLU A 143 41.60 -8.81 0.41
N TRP A 144 41.72 -8.24 -0.80
CA TRP A 144 42.63 -8.72 -1.83
C TRP A 144 44.09 -8.62 -1.36
N LYS A 145 44.77 -9.76 -1.36
CA LYS A 145 46.23 -9.87 -1.19
C LYS A 145 46.84 -10.30 -2.51
N GLU A 146 47.93 -9.64 -2.90
CA GLU A 146 48.68 -9.98 -4.10
C GLU A 146 49.14 -11.45 -4.02
N PRO A 147 48.87 -12.27 -5.05
CA PRO A 147 49.29 -13.67 -5.03
C PRO A 147 50.82 -13.74 -5.01
N VAL A 148 51.37 -14.50 -4.05
CA VAL A 148 52.81 -14.79 -4.02
C VAL A 148 53.14 -15.63 -5.25
N VAL A 149 53.69 -14.99 -6.28
CA VAL A 149 54.21 -15.69 -7.46
C VAL A 149 55.53 -16.35 -7.02
N GLU A 150 55.46 -17.61 -6.60
CA GLU A 150 56.65 -18.43 -6.47
C GLU A 150 57.30 -18.58 -7.84
N LYS A 151 58.38 -17.83 -8.08
CA LYS A 151 59.27 -18.06 -9.23
C LYS A 151 59.81 -19.47 -9.10
N LYS A 152 59.22 -20.43 -9.83
CA LYS A 152 59.82 -21.74 -10.05
C LYS A 152 61.22 -21.50 -10.62
N ARG A 153 62.24 -21.86 -9.83
CA ARG A 153 63.61 -21.92 -10.31
C ARG A 153 63.66 -23.13 -11.25
N GLU A 154 63.77 -22.85 -12.54
CA GLU A 154 64.09 -23.89 -13.52
C GLU A 154 65.51 -24.38 -13.24
N HIS A 155 65.65 -25.69 -13.07
CA HIS A 155 66.92 -26.41 -12.93
C HIS A 155 67.24 -27.14 -14.23
#